data_AF-A0A8J7G6D7-F1
#
_entry.id   AF-A0A8J7G6D7-F1
#
_cell.length_a   1.000
_cell.length_b   1.000
_cell.length_c   1.000
_cell.angle_alpha   90.00
_cell.angle_beta   90.00
_cell.angle_gamma   90.00
#
_symmetry.space_group_name_H-M   'P 1'
#
loop_
_entity.id
_entity.type
_entity.pdbx_description
1 polymer ?
#
loop_
_entity_poly.entity_id
_entity_poly.type
_entity_poly.pdbx_seq_one_letter_code
_entity_poly.pdbx_strand_id
1 'polypeptide(L)'
;MRKIFYPILASALFIASAQIVTAQDNLVNSLNKNVSTNAKESFQFTEIINLAKTPVQNQGSSGTCWSYSGNSFLESEMLRMGKQPVQLSQIFVARNAYQDRAEQYVKMHGNLAMGEGGLFHDVLNAYKKYGMVPQDVYSGLNYGTSKNQFGEMSAAMEGFLKGIVSNPNGKLTSNWKTAYAGIMDAYLGAYPKEFTYNGKKYTPRTFADEVVGIKPEDYIPISSFKNEELYKPFTLMIPDNWAFGQYYNVPMNDITGTIDYALKNGFTVAWAQDVSEKSFSWKNGVAYVPTKDFADMTAEEKADMFNGPKPERVITEEMRQEAFDNYETTDDHGMHIVGLAKDQNNKEYYIIKNSWGATNDYQGYMYVTKAYVQYKTLNILVHKNGVPKQLLKKIGK
;
A
#
# COMPACT_ATOMS: atom_id res chain seq x y z
N MET A 1 -15.74 54.71 49.87
CA MET A 1 -14.74 53.97 49.08
C MET A 1 -15.43 52.82 48.36
N ARG A 2 -15.54 52.92 47.03
CA ARG A 2 -16.20 51.97 46.13
C ARG A 2 -15.42 50.66 46.08
N LYS A 3 -16.08 49.51 46.21
CA LYS A 3 -15.57 48.21 45.73
C LYS A 3 -16.27 47.88 44.42
N ILE A 4 -15.46 47.72 43.39
CA ILE A 4 -15.81 47.59 41.98
C ILE A 4 -16.18 46.13 41.70
N PHE A 5 -17.34 45.93 41.07
CA PHE A 5 -17.76 44.67 40.46
C PHE A 5 -16.93 44.42 39.19
N TYR A 6 -16.33 43.25 39.06
CA TYR A 6 -15.77 42.77 37.79
C TYR A 6 -16.84 41.98 37.02
N PRO A 7 -17.08 42.26 35.72
CA PRO A 7 -17.98 41.47 34.92
C PRO A 7 -17.28 40.19 34.44
N ILE A 8 -18.03 39.09 34.49
CA ILE A 8 -17.69 37.79 33.92
C ILE A 8 -17.61 37.98 32.39
N LEU A 9 -16.41 37.88 31.81
CA LEU A 9 -16.26 37.69 30.37
C LEU A 9 -16.63 36.24 30.04
N ALA A 10 -17.73 36.07 29.33
CA ALA A 10 -18.10 34.81 28.71
C ALA A 10 -17.10 34.46 27.61
N SER A 11 -16.28 33.44 27.85
CA SER A 11 -15.43 32.83 26.83
C SER A 11 -16.32 32.08 25.83
N ALA A 12 -16.48 32.65 24.63
CA ALA A 12 -17.08 31.92 23.52
C ALA A 12 -16.19 30.72 23.17
N LEU A 13 -16.67 29.50 23.44
CA LEU A 13 -16.09 28.28 22.91
C LEU A 13 -16.28 28.29 21.39
N PHE A 14 -15.20 28.59 20.66
CA PHE A 14 -15.06 28.12 19.29
C PHE A 14 -14.92 26.59 19.35
N ILE A 15 -16.01 25.89 19.08
CA ILE A 15 -15.96 24.47 18.72
C ILE A 15 -15.34 24.43 17.32
N ALA A 16 -14.02 24.37 17.24
CA ALA A 16 -13.36 23.91 16.04
C ALA A 16 -13.80 22.45 15.85
N SER A 17 -14.59 22.20 14.82
CA SER A 17 -14.86 20.85 14.34
C SER A 17 -13.52 20.24 13.93
N ALA A 18 -12.91 19.46 14.82
CA ALA A 18 -11.80 18.61 14.46
C ALA A 18 -12.36 17.58 13.46
N GLN A 19 -12.15 17.84 12.17
CA GLN A 19 -12.36 16.82 11.16
C GLN A 19 -11.39 15.68 11.49
N ILE A 20 -11.94 14.49 11.77
CA ILE A 20 -11.13 13.30 11.98
C ILE A 20 -10.55 12.92 10.61
N VAL A 21 -9.34 13.40 10.33
CA VAL A 21 -8.62 13.08 9.09
C VAL A 21 -7.93 11.73 9.29
N THR A 22 -8.18 10.78 8.38
CA THR A 22 -7.65 9.41 8.44
C THR A 22 -6.16 9.36 8.09
N ALA A 23 -5.44 8.27 8.42
CA ALA A 23 -4.02 8.11 8.10
C ALA A 23 -3.73 8.26 6.59
N GLN A 24 -4.59 7.70 5.74
CA GLN A 24 -4.50 7.84 4.28
C GLN A 24 -4.66 9.30 3.83
N ASP A 25 -5.67 10.01 4.34
CA ASP A 25 -5.89 11.41 3.98
C ASP A 25 -4.74 12.29 4.49
N ASN A 26 -4.22 12.02 5.68
CA ASN A 26 -3.04 12.71 6.23
C ASN A 26 -1.82 12.52 5.33
N LEU A 27 -1.57 11.28 4.87
CA LEU A 27 -0.48 10.97 3.96
C LEU A 27 -0.61 11.78 2.66
N VAL A 28 -1.75 11.70 1.97
CA VAL A 28 -1.98 12.45 0.72
C VAL A 28 -1.85 13.95 0.94
N ASN A 29 -2.43 14.47 2.03
CA ASN A 29 -2.39 15.90 2.35
C ASN A 29 -0.97 16.40 2.63
N SER A 30 -0.11 15.56 3.22
CA SER A 30 1.29 15.91 3.48
C SER A 30 2.09 16.18 2.20
N LEU A 31 1.66 15.59 1.08
CA LEU A 31 2.29 15.68 -0.25
C LEU A 31 1.76 16.84 -1.10
N ASN A 32 0.66 17.50 -0.70
CA ASN A 32 0.02 18.56 -1.49
C ASN A 32 0.96 19.74 -1.81
N LYS A 33 2.00 19.93 -0.98
CA LYS A 33 3.00 21.01 -1.16
C LYS A 33 4.26 20.57 -1.92
N ASN A 34 4.41 19.28 -2.21
CA ASN A 34 5.56 18.74 -2.93
C ASN A 34 5.34 18.96 -4.43
N VAL A 35 5.40 20.21 -4.89
CA VAL A 35 5.05 20.57 -6.27
C VAL A 35 5.98 21.63 -6.85
N SER A 36 6.29 21.50 -8.13
CA SER A 36 6.85 22.58 -8.96
C SER A 36 5.91 22.90 -10.11
N THR A 37 5.83 24.18 -10.48
CA THR A 37 4.82 24.71 -11.42
C THR A 37 4.96 24.17 -12.84
N ASN A 38 6.19 23.90 -13.30
CA ASN A 38 6.48 23.53 -14.69
C ASN A 38 6.95 22.08 -14.85
N ALA A 39 6.65 21.22 -13.88
CA ALA A 39 7.21 19.86 -13.82
C ALA A 39 6.86 19.01 -15.06
N LYS A 40 5.60 19.06 -15.51
CA LYS A 40 5.13 18.26 -16.65
C LYS A 40 5.81 18.63 -17.97
N GLU A 41 6.17 19.89 -18.17
CA GLU A 41 6.90 20.35 -19.35
C GLU A 41 8.40 20.04 -19.25
N SER A 42 8.91 19.98 -18.01
CA SER A 42 10.34 19.79 -17.72
C SER A 42 10.76 18.31 -17.69
N PHE A 43 9.83 17.38 -17.53
CA PHE A 43 10.06 15.95 -17.62
C PHE A 43 9.51 15.39 -18.94
N GLN A 44 10.38 14.73 -19.71
CA GLN A 44 9.98 14.05 -20.94
C GLN A 44 10.32 12.56 -20.81
N PHE A 45 9.31 11.76 -20.48
CA PHE A 45 9.48 10.32 -20.32
C PHE A 45 9.24 9.58 -21.64
N THR A 46 10.18 8.71 -21.99
CA THR A 46 10.05 7.71 -23.07
C THR A 46 9.94 6.33 -22.44
N GLU A 47 8.83 5.64 -22.69
CA GLU A 47 8.64 4.27 -22.20
C GLU A 47 9.63 3.30 -22.87
N ILE A 48 10.24 2.44 -22.07
CA ILE A 48 11.13 1.34 -22.51
C ILE A 48 10.37 0.02 -22.41
N ILE A 49 9.67 -0.19 -21.29
CA ILE A 49 8.84 -1.37 -21.02
C ILE A 49 7.50 -0.87 -20.49
N ASN A 50 6.40 -1.32 -21.09
CA ASN A 50 5.05 -1.01 -20.64
C ASN A 50 4.22 -2.31 -20.61
N LEU A 51 4.11 -2.93 -19.44
CA LEU A 51 3.43 -4.21 -19.30
C LEU A 51 1.92 -4.04 -19.15
N ALA A 52 1.20 -5.08 -19.57
CA ALA A 52 -0.25 -5.15 -19.52
C ALA A 52 -0.74 -5.04 -18.07
N LYS A 53 -1.77 -4.22 -17.88
CA LYS A 53 -2.36 -3.86 -16.58
C LYS A 53 -3.79 -3.41 -16.76
N THR A 54 -4.58 -3.54 -15.71
CA THR A 54 -5.94 -2.96 -15.63
C THR A 54 -5.88 -1.44 -15.37
N PRO A 55 -7.01 -0.72 -15.54
CA PRO A 55 -7.09 0.72 -15.25
C PRO A 55 -6.72 1.12 -13.82
N VAL A 56 -6.34 2.38 -13.64
CA VAL A 56 -6.08 3.01 -12.33
C VAL A 56 -7.36 3.03 -11.50
N GLN A 57 -7.22 2.71 -10.21
CA GLN A 57 -8.31 2.68 -9.24
C GLN A 57 -8.16 3.79 -8.21
N ASN A 58 -9.16 3.99 -7.36
CA ASN A 58 -9.15 4.98 -6.29
C ASN A 58 -9.61 4.36 -4.97
N GLN A 59 -8.71 4.31 -3.98
CA GLN A 59 -8.98 3.77 -2.65
C GLN A 59 -9.81 4.70 -1.76
N GLY A 60 -10.03 5.95 -2.17
CA GLY A 60 -10.74 6.96 -1.38
C GLY A 60 -10.05 7.25 -0.06
N SER A 61 -10.84 7.56 0.95
CA SER A 61 -10.37 7.80 2.32
C SER A 61 -10.38 6.48 3.09
N SER A 62 -9.54 5.55 2.63
CA SER A 62 -9.27 4.28 3.29
C SER A 62 -7.80 3.87 3.10
N GLY A 63 -7.16 3.36 4.15
CA GLY A 63 -5.77 2.88 4.17
C GLY A 63 -5.59 1.51 3.51
N THR A 64 -6.25 1.27 2.37
CA THR A 64 -6.32 -0.05 1.72
C THR A 64 -5.39 -0.18 0.50
N CYS A 65 -4.38 0.69 0.38
CA CYS A 65 -3.43 0.71 -0.74
C CYS A 65 -2.80 -0.67 -1.01
N TRP A 66 -2.44 -1.41 0.04
CA TRP A 66 -1.92 -2.78 -0.03
C TRP A 66 -2.86 -3.76 -0.74
N SER A 67 -4.17 -3.64 -0.50
CA SER A 67 -5.18 -4.44 -1.18
C SER A 67 -5.35 -3.96 -2.62
N TYR A 68 -5.40 -2.66 -2.87
CA TYR A 68 -5.53 -2.11 -4.24
C TYR A 68 -4.35 -2.48 -5.14
N SER A 69 -3.13 -2.26 -4.66
CA SER A 69 -1.90 -2.57 -5.39
C SER A 69 -1.68 -4.08 -5.52
N GLY A 70 -1.95 -4.86 -4.48
CA GLY A 70 -1.87 -6.33 -4.55
C GLY A 70 -2.88 -6.94 -5.53
N ASN A 71 -4.13 -6.47 -5.53
CA ASN A 71 -5.12 -6.92 -6.53
C ASN A 71 -4.73 -6.47 -7.95
N SER A 72 -4.28 -5.23 -8.13
CA SER A 72 -3.76 -4.72 -9.41
C SER A 72 -2.60 -5.57 -9.96
N PHE A 73 -1.74 -6.07 -9.07
CA PHE A 73 -0.69 -7.03 -9.40
C PHE A 73 -1.26 -8.38 -9.83
N LEU A 74 -2.17 -8.98 -9.07
CA LEU A 74 -2.82 -10.25 -9.44
C LEU A 74 -3.58 -10.16 -10.78
N GLU A 75 -4.23 -9.03 -11.04
CA GLU A 75 -4.92 -8.76 -12.31
C GLU A 75 -3.94 -8.72 -13.51
N SER A 76 -2.71 -8.23 -13.28
CA SER A 76 -1.67 -8.22 -14.31
C SER A 76 -1.03 -9.60 -14.48
N GLU A 77 -0.97 -10.39 -13.42
CA GLU A 77 -0.62 -11.81 -13.50
C GLU A 77 -1.66 -12.61 -14.30
N MET A 78 -2.96 -12.33 -14.13
CA MET A 78 -4.01 -12.93 -14.99
C MET A 78 -3.75 -12.61 -16.47
N LEU A 79 -3.48 -11.34 -16.80
CA LEU A 79 -3.15 -10.91 -18.15
C LEU A 79 -1.91 -11.66 -18.69
N ARG A 80 -0.83 -11.73 -17.91
CA ARG A 80 0.41 -12.44 -18.27
C ARG A 80 0.16 -13.94 -18.50
N MET A 81 -0.76 -14.54 -17.75
CA MET A 81 -1.17 -15.94 -17.89
C MET A 81 -2.15 -16.19 -19.04
N GLY A 82 -2.45 -15.17 -19.87
CA GLY A 82 -3.38 -15.28 -20.99
C GLY A 82 -4.86 -15.38 -20.58
N LYS A 83 -5.18 -15.04 -19.34
CA LYS A 83 -6.55 -15.01 -18.82
C LYS A 83 -7.19 -13.65 -19.09
N GLN A 84 -8.52 -13.63 -19.18
CA GLN A 84 -9.27 -12.38 -19.23
C GLN A 84 -9.19 -11.69 -17.86
N PRO A 85 -8.72 -10.43 -17.77
CA PRO A 85 -8.63 -9.73 -16.50
C PRO A 85 -10.03 -9.46 -15.94
N VAL A 86 -10.16 -9.56 -14.62
CA VAL A 86 -11.34 -9.14 -13.89
C VAL A 86 -10.90 -8.13 -12.87
N GLN A 87 -11.58 -6.99 -12.75
CA GLN A 87 -11.34 -6.11 -11.62
C GLN A 87 -11.74 -6.84 -10.34
N LEU A 88 -10.76 -7.20 -9.52
CA LEU A 88 -10.97 -7.94 -8.29
C LEU A 88 -11.46 -6.98 -7.20
N SER A 89 -12.27 -7.48 -6.27
CA SER A 89 -12.74 -6.67 -5.15
C SER A 89 -11.63 -6.47 -4.13
N GLN A 90 -11.11 -5.23 -4.07
CA GLN A 90 -10.13 -4.84 -3.07
C GLN A 90 -10.73 -4.87 -1.66
N ILE A 91 -12.01 -4.53 -1.53
CA ILE A 91 -12.68 -4.48 -0.23
C ILE A 91 -13.03 -5.87 0.29
N PHE A 92 -13.29 -6.85 -0.58
CA PHE A 92 -13.42 -8.25 -0.16
C PHE A 92 -12.12 -8.75 0.49
N VAL A 93 -10.96 -8.43 -0.09
CA VAL A 93 -9.65 -8.78 0.50
C VAL A 93 -9.44 -8.04 1.82
N ALA A 94 -9.67 -6.72 1.87
CA ALA A 94 -9.49 -5.92 3.08
C ALA A 94 -10.39 -6.40 4.23
N ARG A 95 -11.69 -6.63 3.97
CA ARG A 95 -12.65 -7.17 4.94
C ARG A 95 -12.16 -8.47 5.57
N ASN A 96 -11.68 -9.40 4.74
CA ASN A 96 -11.21 -10.69 5.22
C ASN A 96 -9.90 -10.58 6.02
N ALA A 97 -8.99 -9.70 5.61
CA ALA A 97 -7.78 -9.39 6.38
C ALA A 97 -8.13 -8.75 7.74
N TYR A 98 -9.10 -7.84 7.81
CA TYR A 98 -9.54 -7.26 9.08
C TYR A 98 -10.13 -8.29 10.03
N GLN A 99 -10.86 -9.29 9.52
CA GLN A 99 -11.32 -10.42 10.33
C GLN A 99 -10.15 -11.19 10.94
N ASP A 100 -9.10 -11.46 10.15
CA ASP A 100 -7.91 -12.18 10.63
C ASP A 100 -7.07 -11.34 11.59
N ARG A 101 -6.89 -10.04 11.31
CA ARG A 101 -6.20 -9.08 12.19
C ARG A 101 -6.89 -8.96 13.53
N ALA A 102 -8.23 -8.95 13.56
CA ALA A 102 -9.02 -8.93 14.80
C ALA A 102 -8.78 -10.18 15.65
N GLU A 103 -8.71 -11.37 15.03
CA GLU A 103 -8.35 -12.59 15.74
C GLU A 103 -6.93 -12.54 16.30
N GLN A 104 -5.98 -12.00 15.53
CA GLN A 104 -4.61 -11.85 15.99
C GLN A 104 -4.51 -10.83 17.13
N TYR A 105 -5.21 -9.70 17.05
CA TYR A 105 -5.27 -8.68 18.09
C TYR A 105 -5.80 -9.24 19.42
N VAL A 106 -6.90 -10.01 19.37
CA VAL A 106 -7.46 -10.64 20.57
C VAL A 106 -6.51 -11.69 21.14
N LYS A 107 -5.85 -12.50 20.31
CA LYS A 107 -4.82 -13.47 20.76
C LYS A 107 -3.61 -12.78 21.41
N MET A 108 -3.22 -11.62 20.89
CA MET A 108 -2.13 -10.81 21.40
C MET A 108 -2.56 -9.93 22.59
N HIS A 109 -3.78 -10.14 23.12
CA HIS A 109 -4.32 -9.40 24.25
C HIS A 109 -4.30 -7.87 24.03
N GLY A 110 -4.55 -7.44 22.79
CA GLY A 110 -4.56 -6.05 22.37
C GLY A 110 -3.18 -5.43 22.11
N ASN A 111 -2.09 -6.20 22.24
CA ASN A 111 -0.72 -5.72 21.97
C ASN A 111 -0.32 -5.94 20.51
N LEU A 112 -1.23 -5.60 19.59
CA LEU A 112 -1.00 -5.63 18.15
C LEU A 112 -1.53 -4.31 17.59
N ALA A 113 -0.82 -3.70 16.65
CA ALA A 113 -1.32 -2.50 16.00
C ALA A 113 -2.65 -2.82 15.29
N MET A 114 -3.64 -1.95 15.47
CA MET A 114 -4.86 -1.92 14.68
C MET A 114 -4.75 -0.84 13.62
N GLY A 115 -5.48 -1.00 12.52
CA GLY A 115 -5.46 -0.06 11.42
C GLY A 115 -6.08 -0.67 10.15
N GLU A 116 -6.17 0.16 9.12
CA GLU A 116 -6.69 -0.22 7.80
C GLU A 116 -5.60 -0.83 6.89
N GLY A 117 -4.33 -0.65 7.27
CA GLY A 117 -3.18 -1.13 6.52
C GLY A 117 -2.97 -2.64 6.59
N GLY A 118 -2.00 -3.09 5.79
CA GLY A 118 -1.66 -4.49 5.54
C GLY A 118 -0.57 -4.58 4.48
N LEU A 119 -0.18 -5.80 4.12
CA LEU A 119 0.94 -6.05 3.19
C LEU A 119 0.54 -7.06 2.11
N PHE A 120 1.37 -7.24 1.07
CA PHE A 120 1.01 -8.10 -0.07
C PHE A 120 0.80 -9.57 0.30
N HIS A 121 1.44 -10.05 1.37
CA HIS A 121 1.18 -11.40 1.86
C HIS A 121 -0.23 -11.54 2.45
N ASP A 122 -0.86 -10.46 2.93
CA ASP A 122 -2.27 -10.47 3.38
C ASP A 122 -3.22 -10.70 2.20
N VAL A 123 -2.89 -10.16 1.03
CA VAL A 123 -3.64 -10.42 -0.21
C VAL A 123 -3.55 -11.89 -0.59
N LEU A 124 -2.35 -12.48 -0.52
CA LEU A 124 -2.15 -13.91 -0.79
C LEU A 124 -2.81 -14.81 0.27
N ASN A 125 -2.77 -14.41 1.54
CA ASN A 125 -3.44 -15.10 2.64
C ASN A 125 -4.95 -15.09 2.44
N ALA A 126 -5.51 -13.92 2.11
CA ALA A 126 -6.93 -13.78 1.82
C ALA A 126 -7.34 -14.60 0.60
N TYR A 127 -6.54 -14.54 -0.47
CA TYR A 127 -6.72 -15.37 -1.67
C TYR A 127 -6.77 -16.85 -1.31
N LYS A 128 -5.81 -17.35 -0.51
CA LYS A 128 -5.70 -18.76 -0.12
C LYS A 128 -6.87 -19.20 0.75
N LYS A 129 -7.22 -18.41 1.76
CA LYS A 129 -8.21 -18.78 2.79
C LYS A 129 -9.65 -18.55 2.36
N TYR A 130 -9.93 -17.46 1.64
CA TYR A 130 -11.29 -17.02 1.33
C TYR A 130 -11.62 -17.04 -0.16
N GLY A 131 -10.62 -17.01 -1.04
CA GLY A 131 -10.82 -16.88 -2.48
C GLY A 131 -10.89 -15.41 -2.90
N MET A 132 -11.59 -15.13 -4.01
CA MET A 132 -11.67 -13.81 -4.63
C MET A 132 -13.07 -13.59 -5.21
N VAL A 133 -13.47 -12.33 -5.36
CA VAL A 133 -14.71 -11.95 -6.05
C VAL A 133 -14.47 -10.77 -6.99
N PRO A 134 -15.27 -10.61 -8.06
CA PRO A 134 -15.27 -9.40 -8.87
C PRO A 134 -15.67 -8.16 -8.06
N GLN A 135 -15.16 -6.99 -8.44
CA GLN A 135 -15.52 -5.71 -7.84
C GLN A 135 -17.04 -5.44 -7.87
N ASP A 136 -17.72 -5.79 -8.96
CA ASP A 136 -19.17 -5.58 -9.11
C ASP A 136 -20.00 -6.49 -8.18
N VAL A 137 -19.42 -7.58 -7.69
CA VAL A 137 -20.07 -8.47 -6.72
C VAL A 137 -19.94 -7.94 -5.29
N TYR A 138 -18.83 -7.25 -4.99
CA TYR A 138 -18.57 -6.71 -3.67
C TYR A 138 -17.76 -5.42 -3.73
N SER A 139 -18.45 -4.29 -3.88
CA SER A 139 -17.76 -3.00 -4.02
C SER A 139 -17.27 -2.42 -2.70
N GLY A 140 -17.88 -2.82 -1.58
CA GLY A 140 -17.73 -2.15 -0.28
C GLY A 140 -18.55 -0.86 -0.14
N LEU A 141 -19.28 -0.46 -1.17
CA LEU A 141 -20.07 0.77 -1.22
C LEU A 141 -21.56 0.45 -1.13
N ASN A 142 -22.12 0.52 0.07
CA ASN A 142 -23.52 0.16 0.32
C ASN A 142 -24.32 1.19 1.15
N TYR A 143 -23.72 2.35 1.49
CA TYR A 143 -24.36 3.39 2.32
C TYR A 143 -24.42 4.77 1.67
N GLY A 144 -24.47 4.84 0.34
CA GLY A 144 -24.71 6.10 -0.38
C GLY A 144 -23.47 6.96 -0.63
N THR A 145 -22.27 6.45 -0.35
CA THR A 145 -21.01 7.05 -0.79
C THR A 145 -20.62 6.52 -2.17
N SER A 146 -19.95 7.37 -2.97
CA SER A 146 -19.37 6.98 -4.26
C SER A 146 -17.89 6.57 -4.15
N LYS A 147 -17.31 6.66 -2.95
CA LYS A 147 -15.92 6.33 -2.62
C LYS A 147 -15.84 5.74 -1.22
N ASN A 148 -14.86 4.87 -1.00
CA ASN A 148 -14.61 4.28 0.31
C ASN A 148 -14.20 5.35 1.33
N GLN A 149 -14.79 5.28 2.52
CA GLN A 149 -14.53 6.16 3.66
C GLN A 149 -14.62 5.31 4.94
N PHE A 150 -13.49 4.90 5.50
CA PHE A 150 -13.47 3.83 6.51
C PHE A 150 -13.35 4.34 7.95
N GLY A 151 -13.14 5.65 8.17
CA GLY A 151 -12.88 6.21 9.50
C GLY A 151 -13.91 5.82 10.57
N GLU A 152 -15.22 5.90 10.27
CA GLU A 152 -16.27 5.51 11.22
C GLU A 152 -16.25 4.00 11.52
N MET A 153 -16.20 3.18 10.47
CA MET A 153 -16.14 1.72 10.58
C MET A 153 -14.92 1.27 11.41
N SER A 154 -13.74 1.83 11.11
CA SER A 154 -12.48 1.52 11.78
C SER A 154 -12.55 1.86 13.27
N ALA A 155 -13.10 3.03 13.63
CA ALA A 155 -13.29 3.42 15.03
C ALA A 155 -14.27 2.48 15.78
N ALA A 156 -15.38 2.12 15.13
CA ALA A 156 -16.36 1.19 15.71
C ALA A 156 -15.76 -0.21 15.91
N MET A 157 -15.02 -0.72 14.93
CA MET A 157 -14.33 -2.02 14.98
C MET A 157 -13.26 -2.04 16.08
N GLU A 158 -12.44 -0.99 16.21
CA GLU A 158 -11.42 -0.90 17.26
C GLU A 158 -12.05 -0.83 18.66
N GLY A 159 -13.09 -0.01 18.84
CA GLY A 159 -13.83 0.10 20.09
C GLY A 159 -14.44 -1.24 20.52
N PHE A 160 -15.03 -1.97 19.57
CA PHE A 160 -15.55 -3.31 19.82
C PHE A 160 -14.45 -4.26 20.32
N LEU A 161 -13.31 -4.32 19.64
CA LEU A 161 -12.21 -5.22 20.03
C LEU A 161 -11.57 -4.86 21.37
N LYS A 162 -11.45 -3.57 21.71
CA LYS A 162 -11.04 -3.14 23.06
C LYS A 162 -11.98 -3.68 24.13
N GLY A 163 -13.30 -3.65 23.85
CA GLY A 163 -14.30 -4.27 24.72
C GLY A 163 -14.08 -5.77 24.89
N ILE A 164 -13.78 -6.50 23.81
CA ILE A 164 -13.49 -7.94 23.84
C ILE A 164 -12.22 -8.24 24.66
N VAL A 165 -11.13 -7.53 24.39
CA VAL A 165 -9.84 -7.75 25.06
C VAL A 165 -9.89 -7.46 26.56
N SER A 166 -10.75 -6.53 27.00
CA SER A 166 -10.95 -6.27 28.43
C SER A 166 -11.48 -7.49 29.21
N ASN A 167 -12.03 -8.50 28.50
CA ASN A 167 -12.45 -9.80 29.03
C ASN A 167 -13.22 -9.70 30.37
N PRO A 168 -14.32 -8.92 30.42
CA PRO A 168 -15.03 -8.65 31.67
C PRO A 168 -15.63 -9.92 32.30
N ASN A 169 -15.87 -10.95 31.48
CA ASN A 169 -16.40 -12.23 31.93
C ASN A 169 -15.32 -13.19 32.46
N GLY A 170 -14.03 -12.82 32.40
CA GLY A 170 -12.90 -13.71 32.68
C GLY A 170 -12.67 -14.81 31.63
N LYS A 171 -13.66 -15.08 30.77
CA LYS A 171 -13.59 -16.02 29.64
C LYS A 171 -14.34 -15.47 28.43
N LEU A 172 -13.68 -15.43 27.27
CA LEU A 172 -14.29 -15.01 26.01
C LEU A 172 -15.20 -16.12 25.43
N THR A 173 -16.32 -15.70 24.84
CA THR A 173 -17.15 -16.57 23.99
C THR A 173 -16.65 -16.52 22.53
N SER A 174 -17.16 -17.37 21.64
CA SER A 174 -16.90 -17.26 20.20
C SER A 174 -17.80 -16.22 19.49
N ASN A 175 -18.85 -15.73 20.16
CA ASN A 175 -19.88 -14.87 19.56
C ASN A 175 -19.33 -13.55 19.04
N TRP A 176 -18.25 -13.05 19.64
CA TRP A 176 -17.65 -11.77 19.22
C TRP A 176 -17.19 -11.80 17.76
N LYS A 177 -16.78 -12.96 17.23
CA LYS A 177 -16.36 -13.10 15.83
C LYS A 177 -17.53 -12.81 14.88
N THR A 178 -18.70 -13.37 15.18
CA THR A 178 -19.92 -13.12 14.42
C THR A 178 -20.38 -11.67 14.55
N ALA A 179 -20.32 -11.11 15.76
CA ALA A 179 -20.67 -9.70 15.99
C ALA A 179 -19.74 -8.74 15.22
N TYR A 180 -18.43 -9.01 15.22
CA TYR A 180 -17.44 -8.23 14.48
C TYR A 180 -17.66 -8.30 12.96
N ALA A 181 -17.95 -9.50 12.43
CA ALA A 181 -18.35 -9.67 11.04
C ALA A 181 -19.65 -8.90 10.72
N GLY A 182 -20.59 -8.85 11.67
CA GLY A 182 -21.83 -8.08 11.56
C GLY A 182 -21.60 -6.58 11.45
N ILE A 183 -20.59 -6.03 12.15
CA ILE A 183 -20.17 -4.63 11.98
C ILE A 183 -19.71 -4.42 10.54
N MET A 184 -18.78 -5.25 10.03
CA MET A 184 -18.30 -5.11 8.65
C MET A 184 -19.43 -5.28 7.61
N ASP A 185 -20.35 -6.21 7.80
CA ASP A 185 -21.50 -6.37 6.91
C ASP A 185 -22.38 -5.10 6.91
N ALA A 186 -22.54 -4.49 8.09
CA ALA A 186 -23.21 -3.21 8.28
C ALA A 186 -22.42 -1.99 7.77
N TYR A 187 -21.18 -2.13 7.27
CA TYR A 187 -20.40 -1.02 6.68
C TYR A 187 -19.94 -1.26 5.23
N LEU A 188 -19.81 -2.51 4.81
CA LEU A 188 -19.24 -2.92 3.51
C LEU A 188 -20.19 -3.79 2.69
N GLY A 189 -21.28 -4.27 3.31
CA GLY A 189 -22.27 -5.14 2.69
C GLY A 189 -22.08 -6.59 3.10
N ALA A 190 -23.15 -7.38 2.98
CA ALA A 190 -23.15 -8.77 3.37
C ALA A 190 -22.09 -9.58 2.60
N TYR A 191 -21.40 -10.49 3.30
CA TYR A 191 -20.40 -11.36 2.68
C TYR A 191 -20.98 -12.17 1.49
N PRO A 192 -20.39 -12.10 0.30
CA PRO A 192 -20.90 -12.74 -0.91
C PRO A 192 -20.57 -14.24 -0.91
N LYS A 193 -21.41 -15.07 -0.27
CA LYS A 193 -21.19 -16.52 -0.20
C LYS A 193 -21.23 -17.21 -1.57
N GLU A 194 -22.10 -16.73 -2.45
CA GLU A 194 -22.27 -17.20 -3.81
C GLU A 194 -22.67 -16.05 -4.73
N PHE A 195 -22.28 -16.09 -5.99
CA PHE A 195 -22.63 -15.09 -7.00
C PHE A 195 -22.60 -15.72 -8.41
N THR A 196 -23.20 -15.03 -9.38
CA THR A 196 -23.15 -15.43 -10.79
C THR A 196 -22.16 -14.54 -11.53
N TYR A 197 -21.27 -15.16 -12.29
CA TYR A 197 -20.33 -14.47 -13.17
C TYR A 197 -20.33 -15.16 -14.55
N ASN A 198 -20.55 -14.39 -15.61
CA ASN A 198 -20.66 -14.90 -16.98
C ASN A 198 -21.59 -16.13 -17.12
N GLY A 199 -22.77 -16.07 -16.49
CA GLY A 199 -23.79 -17.11 -16.55
C GLY A 199 -23.51 -18.38 -15.72
N LYS A 200 -22.36 -18.47 -15.02
CA LYS A 200 -22.03 -19.58 -14.11
C LYS A 200 -22.05 -19.11 -12.65
N LYS A 201 -22.56 -19.97 -11.76
CA LYS A 201 -22.56 -19.73 -10.32
C LYS A 201 -21.20 -20.10 -9.72
N TYR A 202 -20.69 -19.23 -8.85
CA TYR A 202 -19.42 -19.40 -8.14
C TYR A 202 -19.58 -19.10 -6.65
N THR A 203 -18.70 -19.71 -5.86
CA THR A 203 -18.28 -19.22 -4.55
C THR A 203 -16.99 -18.40 -4.72
N PRO A 204 -16.60 -17.57 -3.73
CA PRO A 204 -15.31 -16.86 -3.80
C PRO A 204 -14.10 -17.79 -4.04
N ARG A 205 -14.09 -18.98 -3.43
CA ARG A 205 -13.02 -19.99 -3.62
C ARG A 205 -12.99 -20.53 -5.06
N THR A 206 -14.12 -21.00 -5.58
CA THR A 206 -14.20 -21.55 -6.94
C THR A 206 -13.92 -20.51 -8.01
N PHE A 207 -14.33 -19.24 -7.79
CA PHE A 207 -13.96 -18.13 -8.68
C PHE A 207 -12.45 -17.88 -8.70
N ALA A 208 -11.81 -17.86 -7.53
CA ALA A 208 -10.37 -17.74 -7.44
C ALA A 208 -9.66 -18.90 -8.15
N ASP A 209 -10.09 -20.14 -7.95
CA ASP A 209 -9.42 -21.30 -8.57
C ASP A 209 -9.60 -21.36 -10.09
N GLU A 210 -10.82 -21.16 -10.57
CA GLU A 210 -11.16 -21.41 -11.97
C GLU A 210 -10.96 -20.19 -12.87
N VAL A 211 -11.31 -18.99 -12.38
CA VAL A 211 -11.25 -17.75 -13.17
C VAL A 211 -9.89 -17.09 -12.98
N VAL A 212 -9.55 -16.75 -11.73
CA VAL A 212 -8.31 -16.02 -11.40
C VAL A 212 -7.07 -16.90 -11.61
N GLY A 213 -7.06 -18.11 -11.04
CA GLY A 213 -6.07 -19.16 -11.28
C GLY A 213 -4.66 -18.86 -10.78
N ILE A 214 -4.52 -17.93 -9.84
CA ILE A 214 -3.26 -17.60 -9.17
C ILE A 214 -2.89 -18.71 -8.19
N LYS A 215 -1.60 -19.04 -8.13
CA LYS A 215 -0.99 -19.97 -7.17
C LYS A 215 -0.13 -19.20 -6.18
N PRO A 216 -0.61 -18.90 -4.95
CA PRO A 216 0.12 -18.06 -4.01
C PRO A 216 1.57 -18.50 -3.74
N GLU A 217 1.87 -19.80 -3.81
CA GLU A 217 3.22 -20.36 -3.64
C GLU A 217 4.22 -19.99 -4.74
N ASP A 218 3.74 -19.49 -5.88
CA ASP A 218 4.60 -19.04 -6.97
C ASP A 218 5.14 -17.62 -6.76
N TYR A 219 4.75 -16.93 -5.69
CA TYR A 219 5.14 -15.54 -5.42
C TYR A 219 6.14 -15.46 -4.28
N ILE A 220 7.23 -14.73 -4.52
CA ILE A 220 8.37 -14.60 -3.61
C ILE A 220 8.34 -13.21 -2.97
N PRO A 221 8.11 -13.12 -1.65
CA PRO A 221 8.28 -11.87 -0.91
C PRO A 221 9.77 -11.61 -0.67
N ILE A 222 10.26 -10.44 -1.08
CA ILE A 222 11.67 -10.05 -0.97
C ILE A 222 11.77 -8.72 -0.25
N SER A 223 12.77 -8.58 0.61
CA SER A 223 13.11 -7.34 1.31
C SER A 223 14.63 -7.21 1.44
N SER A 224 15.11 -6.08 1.96
CA SER A 224 16.54 -5.78 2.10
C SER A 224 16.82 -4.91 3.30
N PHE A 225 17.41 -5.50 4.33
CA PHE A 225 17.88 -4.83 5.54
C PHE A 225 19.24 -5.40 5.97
N LYS A 226 20.17 -4.49 6.27
CA LYS A 226 21.56 -4.82 6.61
C LYS A 226 21.68 -5.62 7.91
N ASN A 227 20.74 -5.40 8.85
CA ASN A 227 20.75 -6.05 10.16
C ASN A 227 20.15 -7.47 10.15
N GLU A 228 19.65 -7.94 9.01
CA GLU A 228 19.01 -9.25 8.85
C GLU A 228 19.93 -10.22 8.09
N GLU A 229 19.82 -11.54 8.35
CA GLU A 229 20.68 -12.53 7.68
C GLU A 229 20.36 -12.62 6.18
N LEU A 230 21.36 -12.38 5.32
CA LEU A 230 21.20 -12.44 3.87
C LEU A 230 20.73 -13.82 3.40
N TYR A 231 19.80 -13.81 2.45
CA TYR A 231 19.18 -14.95 1.79
C TYR A 231 18.36 -15.87 2.71
N LYS A 232 18.07 -15.44 3.92
CA LYS A 232 17.16 -16.11 4.85
C LYS A 232 15.81 -15.40 4.95
N PRO A 233 14.74 -16.15 5.30
CA PRO A 233 13.49 -15.52 5.68
C PRO A 233 13.65 -14.79 7.02
N PHE A 234 13.04 -13.61 7.12
CA PHE A 234 12.89 -12.85 8.37
C PHE A 234 11.53 -12.17 8.44
N THR A 235 11.12 -11.74 9.64
CA THR A 235 9.92 -10.93 9.86
C THR A 235 10.28 -9.47 9.75
N LEU A 236 9.71 -8.74 8.78
CA LEU A 236 9.86 -7.29 8.73
C LEU A 236 9.05 -6.65 9.87
N MET A 237 9.73 -5.98 10.80
CA MET A 237 9.14 -5.46 12.03
C MET A 237 8.47 -4.09 11.82
N ILE A 238 7.30 -4.11 11.19
CA ILE A 238 6.46 -2.94 10.90
C ILE A 238 5.02 -3.16 11.37
N PRO A 239 4.27 -2.11 11.75
CA PRO A 239 2.94 -2.26 12.35
C PRO A 239 1.93 -3.04 11.50
N ASP A 240 1.99 -2.92 10.17
CA ASP A 240 1.09 -3.61 9.26
C ASP A 240 1.56 -5.02 8.88
N ASN A 241 2.72 -5.49 9.34
CA ASN A 241 3.08 -6.92 9.30
C ASN A 241 2.45 -7.71 10.45
N TRP A 242 1.16 -7.47 10.69
CA TRP A 242 0.39 -8.03 11.81
C TRP A 242 0.19 -9.54 11.70
N ALA A 243 0.28 -10.10 10.48
CA ALA A 243 0.23 -11.53 10.20
C ALA A 243 1.62 -12.22 10.28
N PHE A 244 2.68 -11.46 10.62
CA PHE A 244 4.06 -11.95 10.74
C PHE A 244 4.57 -12.64 9.46
N GLY A 245 4.20 -12.09 8.30
CA GLY A 245 4.69 -12.52 7.00
C GLY A 245 6.23 -12.49 6.95
N GLN A 246 6.79 -13.49 6.28
CA GLN A 246 8.24 -13.66 6.11
C GLN A 246 8.68 -13.12 4.76
N TYR A 247 9.86 -12.49 4.73
CA TYR A 247 10.49 -11.96 3.53
C TYR A 247 11.88 -12.54 3.38
N TYR A 248 12.31 -12.86 2.17
CA TYR A 248 13.70 -13.22 1.91
C TYR A 248 14.55 -11.95 1.90
N ASN A 249 15.52 -11.87 2.81
CA ASN A 249 16.45 -10.75 2.83
C ASN A 249 17.48 -10.86 1.71
N VAL A 250 17.73 -9.79 0.96
CA VAL A 250 18.71 -9.75 -0.13
C VAL A 250 19.55 -8.47 -0.06
N PRO A 251 20.72 -8.40 -0.71
CA PRO A 251 21.46 -7.15 -0.87
C PRO A 251 20.59 -6.06 -1.51
N MET A 252 20.79 -4.79 -1.15
CA MET A 252 19.93 -3.69 -1.63
C MET A 252 19.87 -3.61 -3.16
N ASN A 253 20.99 -3.86 -3.83
CA ASN A 253 21.06 -3.86 -5.29
C ASN A 253 20.29 -5.03 -5.93
N ASP A 254 20.08 -6.14 -5.22
CA ASP A 254 19.29 -7.27 -5.72
C ASP A 254 17.79 -6.93 -5.76
N ILE A 255 17.30 -5.92 -5.01
CA ILE A 255 15.91 -5.41 -5.13
C ILE A 255 15.69 -4.85 -6.52
N THR A 256 16.46 -3.84 -6.91
CA THR A 256 16.32 -3.21 -8.24
C THR A 256 16.74 -4.14 -9.37
N GLY A 257 17.77 -4.98 -9.17
CA GLY A 257 18.15 -6.01 -10.12
C GLY A 257 17.04 -7.04 -10.37
N THR A 258 16.27 -7.40 -9.33
CA THR A 258 15.11 -8.28 -9.47
C THR A 258 13.97 -7.61 -10.21
N ILE A 259 13.67 -6.33 -9.90
CA ILE A 259 12.64 -5.57 -10.62
C ILE A 259 12.99 -5.43 -12.10
N ASP A 260 14.22 -5.05 -12.43
CA ASP A 260 14.70 -4.95 -13.81
C ASP A 260 14.57 -6.29 -14.56
N TYR A 261 14.96 -7.40 -13.91
CA TYR A 261 14.83 -8.73 -14.48
C TYR A 261 13.36 -9.11 -14.70
N ALA A 262 12.49 -8.86 -13.73
CA ALA A 262 11.06 -9.12 -13.82
C ALA A 262 10.44 -8.40 -15.01
N LEU A 263 10.65 -7.08 -15.12
CA LEU A 263 10.09 -6.25 -16.18
C LEU A 263 10.57 -6.70 -17.56
N LYS A 264 11.88 -6.98 -17.72
CA LYS A 264 12.46 -7.49 -18.97
C LYS A 264 11.89 -8.85 -19.40
N ASN A 265 11.41 -9.64 -18.45
CA ASN A 265 10.82 -10.96 -18.69
C ASN A 265 9.27 -10.93 -18.68
N GLY A 266 8.64 -9.76 -18.72
CA GLY A 266 7.18 -9.63 -18.82
C GLY A 266 6.43 -9.79 -17.50
N PHE A 267 7.11 -9.65 -16.36
CA PHE A 267 6.50 -9.69 -15.03
C PHE A 267 6.44 -8.29 -14.42
N THR A 268 5.30 -7.93 -13.85
CA THR A 268 5.16 -6.74 -13.01
C THR A 268 5.55 -7.06 -11.56
N VAL A 269 5.62 -6.05 -10.69
CA VAL A 269 6.06 -6.22 -9.29
C VAL A 269 5.17 -5.42 -8.35
N ALA A 270 4.59 -6.07 -7.32
CA ALA A 270 3.94 -5.36 -6.23
C ALA A 270 5.02 -4.76 -5.32
N TRP A 271 4.88 -3.49 -4.96
CA TRP A 271 5.95 -2.70 -4.32
C TRP A 271 5.41 -1.90 -3.15
N ALA A 272 6.01 -2.07 -1.98
CA ALA A 272 5.68 -1.33 -0.76
C ALA A 272 6.91 -0.52 -0.33
N GLN A 273 6.67 0.71 0.12
CA GLN A 273 7.68 1.74 0.29
C GLN A 273 7.16 2.87 1.18
N ASP A 274 8.08 3.68 1.70
CA ASP A 274 7.76 4.99 2.26
C ASP A 274 7.53 6.02 1.12
N VAL A 275 6.47 6.82 1.21
CA VAL A 275 6.18 7.94 0.29
C VAL A 275 6.09 9.30 0.97
N SER A 276 6.27 9.36 2.30
CA SER A 276 6.19 10.57 3.14
C SER A 276 7.36 11.55 2.95
N GLU A 277 8.00 11.50 1.78
CA GLU A 277 9.18 12.26 1.40
C GLU A 277 8.85 13.58 0.71
N LYS A 278 9.64 14.63 0.98
CA LYS A 278 9.52 15.91 0.25
C LYS A 278 9.88 15.80 -1.23
N SER A 279 10.65 14.78 -1.60
CA SER A 279 10.98 14.47 -2.98
C SER A 279 10.02 13.50 -3.66
N PHE A 280 8.91 13.11 -3.00
CA PHE A 280 7.80 12.40 -3.62
C PHE A 280 6.68 13.39 -3.96
N SER A 281 6.43 13.59 -5.26
CA SER A 281 5.35 14.48 -5.72
C SER A 281 4.21 13.67 -6.32
N TRP A 282 3.09 13.58 -5.60
CA TRP A 282 1.87 13.02 -6.18
C TRP A 282 1.42 13.81 -7.41
N LYS A 283 1.27 15.13 -7.26
CA LYS A 283 0.73 16.01 -8.30
C LYS A 283 1.58 15.97 -9.57
N ASN A 284 2.90 16.12 -9.45
CA ASN A 284 3.80 16.06 -10.60
C ASN A 284 4.13 14.64 -11.03
N GLY A 285 3.80 13.62 -10.23
CA GLY A 285 3.94 12.21 -10.56
C GLY A 285 5.39 11.74 -10.70
N VAL A 286 6.30 12.28 -9.87
CA VAL A 286 7.74 11.93 -9.88
C VAL A 286 8.24 11.73 -8.45
N ALA A 287 9.14 10.77 -8.26
CA ALA A 287 9.92 10.62 -7.02
C ALA A 287 11.39 10.30 -7.29
N TYR A 288 12.29 10.91 -6.52
CA TYR A 288 13.75 10.78 -6.62
C TYR A 288 14.42 11.08 -5.26
N VAL A 289 15.73 10.84 -5.12
CA VAL A 289 16.48 11.15 -3.89
C VAL A 289 17.44 12.34 -4.13
N PRO A 290 17.12 13.55 -3.65
CA PRO A 290 17.95 14.73 -3.89
C PRO A 290 19.36 14.61 -3.31
N THR A 291 20.35 15.28 -3.89
CA THR A 291 21.73 15.32 -3.36
C THR A 291 21.88 16.09 -2.05
N LYS A 292 20.85 16.85 -1.66
CA LYS A 292 20.82 17.72 -0.47
C LYS A 292 19.54 17.45 0.31
N ASP A 293 19.59 17.49 1.63
CA ASP A 293 18.37 17.33 2.44
C ASP A 293 17.46 18.54 2.31
N PHE A 294 16.15 18.31 2.34
CA PHE A 294 15.16 19.37 2.14
C PHE A 294 15.30 20.51 3.15
N ALA A 295 15.71 20.21 4.38
CA ALA A 295 15.94 21.21 5.42
C ALA A 295 17.01 22.23 5.02
N ASP A 296 18.05 21.77 4.32
CA ASP A 296 19.20 22.61 3.94
C ASP A 296 18.98 23.38 2.63
N MET A 297 17.93 23.05 1.87
CA MET A 297 17.65 23.69 0.59
C MET A 297 17.19 25.15 0.73
N THR A 298 17.65 26.03 -0.17
CA THR A 298 17.11 27.40 -0.30
C THR A 298 15.67 27.37 -0.81
N ALA A 299 14.98 28.51 -0.77
CA ALA A 299 13.62 28.62 -1.30
C ALA A 299 13.57 28.32 -2.81
N GLU A 300 14.59 28.75 -3.55
CA GLU A 300 14.75 28.52 -4.98
C GLU A 300 14.99 27.03 -5.26
N GLU A 301 15.89 26.38 -4.52
CA GLU A 301 16.14 24.94 -4.65
C GLU A 301 14.87 24.12 -4.38
N LYS A 302 14.09 24.49 -3.35
CA LYS A 302 12.80 23.85 -3.02
C LYS A 302 11.76 24.02 -4.13
N ALA A 303 11.64 25.23 -4.68
CA ALA A 303 10.71 25.51 -5.78
C ALA A 303 11.09 24.77 -7.07
N ASP A 304 12.38 24.49 -7.26
CA ASP A 304 12.94 23.87 -8.46
C ASP A 304 13.00 22.33 -8.42
N MET A 305 12.65 21.70 -7.29
CA MET A 305 12.82 20.26 -7.05
C MET A 305 12.25 19.35 -8.14
N PHE A 306 11.12 19.72 -8.74
CA PHE A 306 10.45 18.91 -9.78
C PHE A 306 10.48 19.58 -11.16
N ASN A 307 11.28 20.63 -11.37
CA ASN A 307 11.51 21.20 -12.70
C ASN A 307 12.59 20.39 -13.44
N GLY A 308 12.18 19.19 -13.89
CA GLY A 308 12.99 18.30 -14.71
C GLY A 308 13.99 17.45 -13.92
N PRO A 309 14.75 16.58 -14.63
CA PRO A 309 15.65 15.62 -14.01
C PRO A 309 16.72 16.27 -13.14
N LYS A 310 16.90 15.73 -11.93
CA LYS A 310 17.92 16.17 -10.98
C LYS A 310 19.00 15.11 -10.75
N PRO A 311 20.23 15.51 -10.37
CA PRO A 311 21.19 14.59 -9.80
C PRO A 311 20.66 13.98 -8.51
N GLU A 312 21.14 12.79 -8.18
CA GLU A 312 20.74 12.04 -6.98
C GLU A 312 21.96 11.65 -6.16
N ARG A 313 21.77 11.49 -4.85
CA ARG A 313 22.78 10.86 -4.01
C ARG A 313 22.89 9.36 -4.35
N VAL A 314 24.10 8.81 -4.23
CA VAL A 314 24.31 7.36 -4.31
C VAL A 314 23.87 6.75 -2.99
N ILE A 315 22.91 5.83 -3.06
CA ILE A 315 22.36 5.17 -1.86
C ILE A 315 23.29 4.03 -1.44
N THR A 316 23.59 3.94 -0.15
CA THR A 316 24.30 2.81 0.46
C THR A 316 23.38 1.99 1.36
N GLU A 317 23.79 0.77 1.70
CA GLU A 317 23.03 -0.09 2.62
C GLU A 317 22.99 0.52 4.04
N GLU A 318 24.02 1.25 4.45
CA GLU A 318 24.07 1.99 5.72
C GLU A 318 22.99 3.06 5.76
N MET A 319 22.90 3.91 4.74
CA MET A 319 21.89 4.98 4.68
C MET A 319 20.48 4.39 4.76
N ARG A 320 20.23 3.32 3.98
CA ARG A 320 18.95 2.62 3.97
C ARG A 320 18.61 2.04 5.35
N GLN A 321 19.56 1.40 6.02
CA GLN A 321 19.34 0.84 7.35
C GLN A 321 19.09 1.94 8.39
N GLU A 322 19.90 3.00 8.38
CA GLU A 322 19.76 4.13 9.30
C GLU A 322 18.39 4.79 9.15
N ALA A 323 17.95 5.04 7.91
CA ALA A 323 16.65 5.63 7.63
C ALA A 323 15.47 4.78 8.16
N PHE A 324 15.61 3.46 8.18
CA PHE A 324 14.59 2.58 8.78
C PHE A 324 14.65 2.63 10.31
N ASP A 325 15.85 2.52 10.88
CA ASP A 325 16.07 2.48 12.33
C ASP A 325 15.70 3.82 13.02
N ASN A 326 15.79 4.94 12.30
CA ASN A 326 15.50 6.28 12.81
C ASN A 326 14.11 6.83 12.42
N TYR A 327 13.28 6.02 11.76
CA TYR A 327 11.92 6.35 11.29
C TYR A 327 11.81 7.38 10.16
N GLU A 328 12.88 7.65 9.40
CA GLU A 328 12.77 8.36 8.12
C GLU A 328 12.21 7.47 6.98
N THR A 329 12.18 6.15 7.18
CA THR A 329 11.53 5.20 6.28
C THR A 329 10.61 4.32 7.12
N THR A 330 9.31 4.49 6.92
CA THR A 330 8.24 3.80 7.62
C THR A 330 7.28 3.14 6.65
N ASP A 331 6.40 2.28 7.16
CA ASP A 331 5.42 1.56 6.35
C ASP A 331 4.17 2.39 6.15
N ASP A 332 4.06 3.04 4.99
CA ASP A 332 2.97 3.97 4.71
C ASP A 332 2.17 3.69 3.42
N HIS A 333 2.72 2.99 2.42
CA HIS A 333 2.00 2.85 1.15
C HIS A 333 2.41 1.65 0.28
N GLY A 334 1.43 1.10 -0.46
CA GLY A 334 1.62 0.02 -1.43
C GLY A 334 1.22 0.44 -2.84
N MET A 335 2.06 0.14 -3.83
CA MET A 335 1.88 0.46 -5.25
C MET A 335 2.29 -0.71 -6.16
N HIS A 336 2.17 -0.50 -7.47
CA HIS A 336 2.40 -1.56 -8.47
C HIS A 336 3.36 -1.07 -9.58
N ILE A 337 4.56 -1.65 -9.66
CA ILE A 337 5.54 -1.38 -10.72
C ILE A 337 5.10 -2.12 -11.99
N VAL A 338 4.85 -1.38 -13.07
CA VAL A 338 4.24 -1.89 -14.31
C VAL A 338 5.09 -1.65 -15.56
N GLY A 339 6.25 -1.03 -15.41
CA GLY A 339 7.09 -0.69 -16.54
C GLY A 339 8.36 0.05 -16.16
N LEU A 340 9.09 0.42 -17.21
CA LEU A 340 10.34 1.15 -17.16
C LEU A 340 10.28 2.25 -18.22
N ALA A 341 10.71 3.45 -17.86
CA ALA A 341 10.87 4.59 -18.76
C ALA A 341 12.25 5.21 -18.56
N LYS A 342 12.62 6.10 -19.48
CA LYS A 342 13.76 7.00 -19.32
C LYS A 342 13.36 8.44 -19.56
N ASP A 343 14.05 9.37 -18.94
CA ASP A 343 13.90 10.79 -19.23
C ASP A 343 14.73 11.24 -20.45
N GLN A 344 14.71 12.54 -20.74
CA GLN A 344 15.49 13.17 -21.82
C GLN A 344 17.01 13.02 -21.67
N ASN A 345 17.51 12.70 -20.47
CA ASN A 345 18.92 12.52 -20.15
C ASN A 345 19.31 11.03 -20.11
N ASN A 346 18.43 10.13 -20.53
CA ASN A 346 18.56 8.67 -20.44
C ASN A 346 18.61 8.10 -19.02
N LYS A 347 18.20 8.86 -18.01
CA LYS A 347 18.07 8.35 -16.65
C LYS A 347 16.81 7.48 -16.55
N GLU A 348 16.91 6.32 -15.92
CA GLU A 348 15.82 5.36 -15.83
C GLU A 348 14.89 5.60 -14.64
N TYR A 349 13.60 5.39 -14.88
CA TYR A 349 12.50 5.51 -13.93
C TYR A 349 11.59 4.29 -14.06
N TYR A 350 11.18 3.71 -12.94
CA TYR A 350 10.09 2.75 -12.94
C TYR A 350 8.75 3.47 -13.12
N ILE A 351 7.88 2.88 -13.95
CA ILE A 351 6.50 3.32 -14.12
C ILE A 351 5.65 2.63 -13.07
N ILE A 352 5.06 3.41 -12.17
CA ILE A 352 4.30 2.93 -11.02
C ILE A 352 2.82 3.26 -11.21
N LYS A 353 1.96 2.26 -11.12
CA LYS A 353 0.50 2.44 -11.03
C LYS A 353 0.11 2.65 -9.56
N ASN A 354 -0.42 3.82 -9.25
CA ASN A 354 -0.93 4.15 -7.92
C ASN A 354 -2.45 3.88 -7.81
N SER A 355 -3.01 4.03 -6.60
CA SER A 355 -4.43 3.80 -6.27
C SER A 355 -5.14 5.04 -5.72
N TRP A 356 -4.67 6.25 -6.07
CA TRP A 356 -5.29 7.53 -5.67
C TRP A 356 -6.13 8.18 -6.77
N GLY A 357 -6.48 7.41 -7.81
CA GLY A 357 -7.19 7.91 -8.99
C GLY A 357 -6.27 8.63 -9.99
N ALA A 358 -6.87 9.21 -11.03
CA ALA A 358 -6.15 9.75 -12.19
C ALA A 358 -5.93 11.28 -12.16
N THR A 359 -5.93 11.90 -10.99
CA THR A 359 -5.94 13.37 -10.84
C THR A 359 -4.56 14.04 -10.97
N ASN A 360 -3.48 13.26 -10.94
CA ASN A 360 -2.14 13.81 -11.13
C ASN A 360 -1.78 14.03 -12.61
N ASP A 361 -0.61 14.60 -12.85
CA ASP A 361 -0.16 15.02 -14.19
C ASP A 361 0.00 13.85 -15.18
N TYR A 362 0.16 12.62 -14.65
CA TYR A 362 0.31 11.37 -15.39
C TYR A 362 -0.84 10.38 -15.16
N GLN A 363 -2.07 10.86 -14.92
CA GLN A 363 -3.29 10.04 -14.95
C GLN A 363 -3.26 8.82 -14.00
N GLY A 364 -2.67 9.00 -12.82
CA GLY A 364 -2.57 8.00 -11.75
C GLY A 364 -1.26 7.23 -11.72
N TYR A 365 -0.33 7.53 -12.62
CA TYR A 365 1.00 6.94 -12.64
C TYR A 365 2.04 7.84 -11.98
N MET A 366 3.10 7.22 -11.44
CA MET A 366 4.31 7.89 -10.96
C MET A 366 5.52 7.39 -11.74
N TYR A 367 6.52 8.24 -11.91
CA TYR A 367 7.84 7.90 -12.42
C TYR A 367 8.86 7.99 -11.28
N VAL A 368 9.41 6.85 -10.89
CA VAL A 368 10.24 6.74 -9.69
C VAL A 368 11.64 6.26 -10.04
N THR A 369 12.66 6.98 -9.59
CA THR A 369 14.06 6.62 -9.89
C THR A 369 14.50 5.34 -9.19
N LYS A 370 15.52 4.67 -9.73
CA LYS A 370 16.14 3.50 -9.09
C LYS A 370 16.70 3.82 -7.71
N ALA A 371 17.28 5.01 -7.52
CA ALA A 371 17.80 5.44 -6.22
C ALA A 371 16.68 5.55 -5.18
N TYR A 372 15.51 6.09 -5.55
CA TYR A 372 14.37 6.15 -4.64
C TYR A 372 13.89 4.74 -4.25
N VAL A 373 13.80 3.82 -5.22
CA VAL A 373 13.45 2.42 -4.94
C VAL A 373 14.50 1.75 -4.04
N GLN A 374 15.80 1.94 -4.28
CA GLN A 374 16.85 1.41 -3.40
C GLN A 374 16.71 1.96 -1.97
N TYR A 375 16.38 3.24 -1.82
CA TYR A 375 16.34 3.88 -0.52
C TYR A 375 15.06 3.57 0.27
N LYS A 376 13.89 3.69 -0.37
CA LYS A 376 12.59 3.75 0.32
C LYS A 376 11.73 2.50 0.22
N THR A 377 12.11 1.50 -0.58
CA THR A 377 11.40 0.21 -0.60
C THR A 377 11.41 -0.43 0.77
N LEU A 378 10.31 -1.05 1.18
CA LEU A 378 10.26 -1.94 2.34
C LEU A 378 10.23 -3.39 1.90
N ASN A 379 9.38 -3.73 0.94
CA ASN A 379 9.31 -5.07 0.37
C ASN A 379 8.74 -5.05 -1.05
N ILE A 380 8.99 -6.14 -1.76
CA ILE A 380 8.36 -6.44 -3.05
C ILE A 380 7.75 -7.84 -3.03
N LEU A 381 6.73 -8.04 -3.86
CA LEU A 381 6.20 -9.35 -4.20
C LEU A 381 6.29 -9.54 -5.71
N VAL A 382 6.89 -10.65 -6.14
CA VAL A 382 7.12 -10.96 -7.55
C VAL A 382 6.92 -12.45 -7.78
N HIS A 383 6.40 -12.83 -8.94
CA HIS A 383 6.32 -14.23 -9.34
C HIS A 383 7.74 -14.82 -9.47
N LYS A 384 7.98 -16.06 -9.03
CA LYS A 384 9.30 -16.71 -8.99
C LYS A 384 10.03 -16.71 -10.34
N ASN A 385 9.30 -16.86 -11.44
CA ASN A 385 9.89 -16.78 -12.79
C ASN A 385 10.35 -15.37 -13.20
N GLY A 386 9.90 -14.33 -12.50
CA GLY A 386 10.39 -12.96 -12.60
C GLY A 386 11.60 -12.68 -11.68
N VAL A 387 12.16 -13.70 -11.03
CA VAL A 387 13.36 -13.58 -10.18
C VAL A 387 14.55 -14.21 -10.89
N PRO A 388 15.75 -13.57 -10.87
CA PRO A 388 16.96 -14.19 -11.42
C PRO A 388 17.21 -15.58 -10.82
N LYS A 389 17.50 -16.59 -11.67
CA LYS A 389 17.74 -17.98 -11.22
C LYS A 389 18.85 -18.09 -10.17
N GLN A 390 19.88 -17.25 -10.27
CA GLN A 390 20.97 -17.23 -9.29
C GLN A 390 20.49 -16.78 -7.91
N LEU A 391 19.58 -15.81 -7.84
CA LEU A 391 19.00 -15.35 -6.59
C LEU A 391 18.07 -16.42 -6.00
N LEU A 392 17.20 -17.05 -6.82
CA LEU A 392 16.35 -18.17 -6.38
C LEU A 392 17.17 -19.29 -5.73
N LYS A 393 18.31 -19.67 -6.33
CA LYS A 393 19.22 -20.66 -5.77
C LYS A 393 19.78 -20.25 -4.40
N LYS A 394 20.15 -18.97 -4.23
CA LYS A 394 20.68 -18.46 -2.95
C LYS A 394 19.62 -18.49 -1.84
N ILE A 395 18.37 -18.18 -2.15
CA ILE A 395 17.24 -18.21 -1.20
C ILE A 395 16.58 -19.59 -1.05
N GLY A 396 17.08 -20.61 -1.77
CA GLY A 396 16.60 -21.99 -1.68
C GLY A 396 15.23 -22.24 -2.32
N LYS A 397 14.95 -21.61 -3.47
CA LYS A 397 13.69 -21.73 -4.23
C LYS A 397 13.85 -22.30 -5.64
#